data_AF-A0A835YH81-F1
#
_entry.id   AF-A0A835YH81-F1
#
_cell.length_a   1.000
_cell.length_b   1.000
_cell.length_c   1.000
_cell.angle_alpha   90.00
_cell.angle_beta   90.00
_cell.angle_gamma   90.00
#
_symmetry.space_group_name_H-M   'P 1'
#
loop_
_entity.id
_entity.type
_entity.pdbx_description
1 polymer ?
#
loop_
_entity_poly.entity_id
_entity_poly.type
_entity_poly.pdbx_seq_one_letter_code
_entity_poly.pdbx_strand_id
1 'polypeptide(L)'
;MAGKLRLQSADGHLFHVDEEVAFMSITVKNLVEDAGLENAIPLPEVDASTLAKVIAWCKYHAAADKKDAVEIEKFEADLLADKAAHVGMTMASNYLNINGLMDVCCKKWADMIKGRTPEEIRTLFNLEDDLTEEEKKKIMAETVWKFE
;
A
#
# COMPACT_ATOMS: atom_id res chain seq x y z
N MET A 1 -12.74 -13.50 -23.74
CA MET A 1 -13.76 -12.84 -22.89
C MET A 1 -13.13 -12.74 -21.53
N ALA A 2 -12.89 -11.53 -21.02
CA ALA A 2 -12.29 -11.36 -19.70
C ALA A 2 -13.24 -11.95 -18.64
N GLY A 3 -12.77 -12.91 -17.85
CA GLY A 3 -13.53 -13.43 -16.73
C GLY A 3 -13.75 -12.31 -15.70
N LYS A 4 -14.89 -12.34 -15.00
CA LYS A 4 -15.11 -11.51 -13.82
C LYS A 4 -14.92 -12.36 -12.58
N LEU A 5 -14.05 -11.91 -11.69
CA LEU A 5 -13.79 -12.51 -10.40
C LEU A 5 -14.63 -11.82 -9.31
N ARG A 6 -15.00 -12.62 -8.31
CA ARG A 6 -15.73 -12.16 -7.12
C ARG A 6 -14.77 -12.14 -5.95
N LEU A 7 -14.46 -10.95 -5.43
CA LEU A 7 -13.64 -10.77 -4.24
C LEU A 7 -14.55 -10.41 -3.06
N GLN A 8 -14.37 -11.08 -1.92
CA GLN A 8 -15.12 -10.79 -0.71
C GLN A 8 -14.19 -10.14 0.33
N SER A 9 -14.50 -8.93 0.77
CA SER A 9 -13.75 -8.25 1.82
C SER A 9 -14.00 -8.86 3.21
N ALA A 10 -13.18 -8.47 4.18
CA ALA A 10 -13.24 -8.91 5.58
C ALA A 10 -14.61 -8.64 6.24
N ASP A 11 -15.24 -7.51 5.89
CA ASP A 11 -16.55 -7.07 6.34
C ASP A 11 -17.70 -7.64 5.49
N GLY A 12 -17.40 -8.59 4.59
CA GLY A 12 -18.39 -9.39 3.85
C GLY A 12 -18.89 -8.76 2.55
N HIS A 13 -18.36 -7.60 2.13
CA HIS A 13 -18.77 -6.96 0.88
C HIS A 13 -18.18 -7.71 -0.33
N LEU A 14 -18.99 -7.84 -1.39
CA LEU A 14 -18.61 -8.52 -2.62
C LEU A 14 -18.29 -7.51 -3.72
N PHE A 15 -17.10 -7.63 -4.30
CA PHE A 15 -16.60 -6.84 -5.41
C PHE A 15 -16.49 -7.70 -6.66
N HIS A 16 -16.96 -7.15 -7.78
CA HIS A 16 -16.80 -7.76 -9.10
C HIS A 16 -15.68 -7.04 -9.84
N VAL A 17 -14.62 -7.78 -10.14
CA VAL A 17 -13.38 -7.24 -10.70
C VAL A 17 -13.00 -8.05 -11.93
N ASP A 18 -12.55 -7.37 -12.98
CA ASP A 18 -12.07 -8.05 -14.18
C ASP A 18 -10.78 -8.82 -13.85
N GLU A 19 -10.60 -9.98 -14.47
CA GLU A 19 -9.50 -10.90 -14.20
C GLU A 19 -8.12 -10.22 -14.32
N GLU A 20 -7.92 -9.39 -15.35
CA GLU A 20 -6.69 -8.64 -15.58
C GLU A 20 -6.34 -7.70 -14.41
N VAL A 21 -7.36 -7.09 -13.79
CA VAL A 21 -7.20 -6.18 -12.65
C VAL A 21 -6.92 -6.98 -11.37
N ALA A 22 -7.64 -8.08 -11.18
CA ALA A 22 -7.50 -8.94 -10.01
C ALA A 22 -6.15 -9.66 -9.98
N PHE A 23 -5.61 -10.06 -11.14
CA PHE A 23 -4.33 -10.75 -11.28
C PHE A 23 -3.10 -9.86 -11.11
N MET A 24 -3.28 -8.55 -10.94
CA MET A 24 -2.23 -7.70 -10.39
C MET A 24 -1.84 -8.12 -8.97
N SER A 25 -2.75 -8.77 -8.24
CA SER A 25 -2.46 -9.44 -6.97
C SER A 25 -1.99 -10.87 -7.22
N ILE A 26 -0.76 -11.17 -6.79
CA ILE A 26 -0.22 -12.54 -6.86
C ILE A 26 -1.00 -13.47 -5.94
N THR A 27 -1.41 -12.98 -4.77
CA THR A 27 -2.23 -13.76 -3.82
C THR A 27 -3.57 -14.16 -4.45
N VAL A 28 -4.28 -13.22 -5.06
CA VAL A 28 -5.55 -13.50 -5.74
C VAL A 28 -5.36 -14.47 -6.90
N LYS A 29 -4.31 -14.31 -7.70
CA LYS A 29 -4.01 -15.23 -8.80
C LYS A 29 -3.86 -16.68 -8.31
N ASN A 30 -3.05 -16.90 -7.27
CA ASN A 30 -2.84 -18.24 -6.71
C ASN A 30 -4.15 -18.82 -6.14
N LEU A 31 -4.95 -17.99 -5.45
CA LEU A 31 -6.23 -18.43 -4.90
C LEU A 31 -7.26 -18.81 -5.98
N VAL A 32 -7.25 -18.14 -7.13
CA VAL A 32 -8.12 -18.50 -8.28
C VAL A 32 -7.71 -19.84 -8.88
N GLU A 33 -6.41 -20.11 -9.00
CA GLU A 33 -5.89 -21.37 -9.52
C GLU A 33 -6.34 -22.56 -8.66
N ASP A 34 -6.44 -22.37 -7.34
CA ASP A 34 -6.89 -23.40 -6.40
C ASP A 34 -8.43 -23.50 -6.26
N ALA A 35 -9.14 -22.37 -6.23
CA ALA A 35 -10.58 -22.32 -5.92
C ALA A 35 -11.50 -22.33 -7.16
N GLY A 36 -10.97 -22.04 -8.34
CA GLY A 36 -11.71 -21.86 -9.58
C GLY A 36 -12.43 -20.51 -9.69
N LEU A 37 -12.65 -20.07 -10.93
CA LEU A 37 -13.24 -18.76 -11.30
C LEU A 37 -14.70 -18.58 -10.81
N GLU A 38 -15.37 -19.68 -10.47
CA GLU A 38 -16.77 -19.67 -10.07
C GLU A 38 -16.96 -19.35 -8.59
N ASN A 39 -15.94 -19.39 -7.74
CA ASN A 39 -16.10 -19.12 -6.31
C ASN A 39 -15.72 -17.68 -5.95
N ALA A 40 -16.35 -17.15 -4.89
CA ALA A 40 -15.91 -15.88 -4.33
C ALA A 40 -14.62 -16.11 -3.53
N ILE A 41 -13.62 -15.26 -3.75
CA ILE A 41 -12.32 -15.32 -3.08
C ILE A 41 -12.41 -14.49 -1.80
N PRO A 42 -12.30 -15.10 -0.61
CA PRO A 42 -12.32 -14.37 0.63
C PRO A 42 -10.98 -13.68 0.90
N LEU A 43 -11.03 -12.39 1.22
CA LEU A 43 -9.92 -11.52 1.60
C LEU A 43 -10.17 -11.02 3.05
N PRO A 44 -9.94 -11.88 4.06
CA PRO A 44 -10.24 -11.58 5.47
C PRO A 44 -9.39 -10.47 6.09
N GLU A 45 -8.24 -10.14 5.49
CA GLU A 45 -7.32 -9.11 6.00
C GLU A 45 -7.58 -7.71 5.43
N VAL A 46 -8.56 -7.55 4.54
CA VAL A 46 -8.82 -6.28 3.85
C VAL A 46 -10.30 -5.91 3.94
N ASP A 47 -10.61 -4.77 4.56
CA ASP A 47 -11.97 -4.21 4.62
C ASP A 47 -12.42 -3.65 3.26
N ALA A 48 -13.73 -3.44 3.09
CA ALA A 48 -14.30 -2.95 1.84
C ALA A 48 -13.75 -1.58 1.40
N SER A 49 -13.48 -0.65 2.33
CA SER A 49 -12.97 0.69 2.00
C SER A 49 -11.55 0.61 1.43
N THR A 50 -10.69 -0.16 2.08
CA THR A 50 -9.33 -0.41 1.60
C THR A 50 -9.34 -1.20 0.29
N LEU A 51 -10.15 -2.27 0.20
CA LEU A 51 -10.24 -3.09 -1.01
C LEU A 51 -10.73 -2.28 -2.22
N ALA A 52 -11.70 -1.37 -2.02
CA ALA A 52 -12.16 -0.48 -3.09
C ALA A 52 -11.03 0.41 -3.64
N LYS A 53 -10.17 0.95 -2.77
CA LYS A 53 -9.01 1.76 -3.16
C LYS A 53 -7.95 0.93 -3.88
N VAL A 54 -7.67 -0.29 -3.42
CA VAL A 54 -6.75 -1.23 -4.10
C VAL A 54 -7.27 -1.54 -5.50
N ILE A 55 -8.57 -1.87 -5.64
CA ILE A 55 -9.18 -2.13 -6.95
C ILE A 55 -9.10 -0.88 -7.85
N ALA A 56 -9.32 0.31 -7.31
CA ALA A 56 -9.20 1.56 -8.06
C ALA A 56 -7.75 1.75 -8.58
N TRP A 57 -6.75 1.50 -7.73
CA TRP A 57 -5.34 1.56 -8.11
C TRP A 57 -5.01 0.55 -9.22
N CYS A 58 -5.46 -0.71 -9.06
CA CYS A 58 -5.24 -1.76 -10.06
C CYS A 58 -5.91 -1.42 -11.40
N LYS A 59 -7.16 -0.94 -11.40
CA LYS A 59 -7.84 -0.48 -12.63
C LYS A 59 -7.11 0.67 -13.30
N TYR A 60 -6.59 1.59 -12.50
CA TYR A 60 -5.88 2.76 -13.01
C TYR A 60 -4.58 2.35 -13.72
N HIS A 61 -3.85 1.39 -13.14
CA HIS A 61 -2.58 0.86 -13.64
C HIS A 61 -2.72 -0.18 -14.75
N ALA A 62 -3.80 -0.97 -14.77
CA ALA A 62 -4.11 -1.85 -15.90
C ALA A 62 -4.36 -1.05 -17.19
N ALA A 63 -4.77 0.21 -17.09
CA ALA A 63 -4.94 1.14 -18.21
C ALA A 63 -3.74 2.09 -18.43
N ALA A 64 -2.55 1.77 -17.89
CA ALA A 64 -1.40 2.66 -17.87
C ALA A 64 -0.83 2.99 -19.27
N ASP A 65 -1.00 2.13 -20.27
CA ASP A 65 -0.55 2.38 -21.66
C ASP A 65 -1.16 3.64 -22.31
N LYS A 66 -2.14 4.27 -21.66
CA LYS A 66 -2.84 5.46 -22.13
C LYS A 66 -2.55 6.72 -21.29
N LYS A 67 -1.62 6.67 -20.33
CA LYS A 67 -1.43 7.74 -19.34
C LYS A 67 0.02 8.13 -19.18
N ASP A 68 0.25 9.43 -18.98
CA ASP A 68 1.56 9.96 -18.67
C ASP A 68 1.97 9.63 -17.22
N ALA A 69 3.26 9.39 -16.99
CA ALA A 69 3.80 9.07 -15.66
C ALA A 69 3.44 10.12 -14.60
N VAL A 70 3.37 11.40 -14.99
CA VAL A 70 3.01 12.51 -14.10
C VAL A 70 1.56 12.44 -13.62
N GLU A 71 0.64 11.94 -14.46
CA GLU A 71 -0.76 11.77 -14.06
C GLU A 71 -0.92 10.61 -13.08
N ILE A 72 -0.16 9.53 -13.29
CA ILE A 72 -0.10 8.38 -12.39
C ILE A 72 0.37 8.82 -11.01
N GLU A 73 1.49 9.53 -10.92
CA GLU A 73 2.02 10.01 -9.64
C GLU A 73 1.04 10.92 -8.89
N LYS A 74 0.31 11.79 -9.60
CA LYS A 74 -0.72 12.65 -8.98
C LYS A 74 -1.89 11.84 -8.44
N PHE A 75 -2.38 10.87 -9.21
CA PHE A 75 -3.47 9.99 -8.77
C PHE A 75 -3.06 9.20 -7.53
N GLU A 76 -1.84 8.64 -7.52
CA GLU A 76 -1.31 7.91 -6.37
C GLU A 76 -1.12 8.80 -5.15
N ALA A 77 -0.65 10.03 -5.34
CA ALA A 77 -0.49 11.00 -4.26
C ALA A 77 -1.83 11.39 -3.62
N ASP A 78 -2.91 11.50 -4.40
CA ASP A 78 -4.26 11.77 -3.92
C ASP A 78 -4.85 10.56 -3.19
N LEU A 79 -4.68 9.36 -3.76
CA LEU A 79 -5.15 8.11 -3.16
C LEU A 79 -4.51 7.84 -1.79
N LEU A 80 -3.23 8.21 -1.64
CA LEU A 80 -2.42 8.04 -0.42
C LEU A 80 -2.29 9.34 0.39
N ALA A 81 -3.15 10.34 0.16
CA ALA A 81 -3.08 11.62 0.87
C ALA A 81 -3.42 11.47 2.36
N ASP A 82 -4.38 10.61 2.70
CA ASP A 82 -4.75 10.31 4.07
C ASP A 82 -3.84 9.26 4.71
N LYS A 83 -3.32 9.55 5.92
CA LYS A 83 -2.38 8.66 6.62
C LYS A 83 -3.03 7.32 6.99
N ALA A 84 -4.27 7.33 7.44
CA ALA A 84 -4.97 6.10 7.82
C ALA A 84 -5.22 5.22 6.58
N ALA A 85 -5.66 5.83 5.49
CA ALA A 85 -5.76 5.17 4.19
C ALA A 85 -4.41 4.61 3.71
N HIS A 86 -3.32 5.36 3.88
CA HIS A 86 -1.99 4.91 3.46
C HIS A 86 -1.50 3.69 4.25
N VAL A 87 -1.73 3.66 5.56
CA VAL A 87 -1.44 2.47 6.40
C VAL A 87 -2.25 1.26 5.91
N GLY A 88 -3.57 1.44 5.71
CA GLY A 88 -4.43 0.36 5.21
C GLY A 88 -4.00 -0.15 3.83
N MET A 89 -3.68 0.75 2.90
CA MET A 89 -3.16 0.40 1.57
C MET A 89 -1.82 -0.33 1.65
N THR A 90 -0.92 0.08 2.55
CA THR A 90 0.37 -0.59 2.75
C THR A 90 0.15 -2.04 3.23
N MET A 91 -0.69 -2.24 4.25
CA MET A 91 -1.00 -3.56 4.78
C MET A 91 -1.70 -4.44 3.75
N ALA A 92 -2.68 -3.90 3.03
CA ALA A 92 -3.39 -4.61 1.97
C ALA A 92 -2.47 -4.97 0.81
N SER A 93 -1.54 -4.09 0.42
CA SER A 93 -0.57 -4.36 -0.66
C SER A 93 0.37 -5.51 -0.31
N ASN A 94 0.78 -5.62 0.96
CA ASN A 94 1.58 -6.74 1.46
C ASN A 94 0.78 -8.04 1.41
N TYR A 95 -0.44 -8.03 1.95
CA TYR A 95 -1.31 -9.20 2.01
C TYR A 95 -1.69 -9.73 0.62
N LEU A 96 -2.07 -8.82 -0.28
CA LEU A 96 -2.43 -9.12 -1.66
C LEU A 96 -1.20 -9.34 -2.56
N ASN A 97 0.01 -9.08 -2.05
CA ASN A 97 1.27 -9.21 -2.78
C ASN A 97 1.23 -8.46 -4.12
N ILE A 98 0.97 -7.15 -4.04
CA ILE A 98 0.94 -6.23 -5.18
C ILE A 98 2.21 -5.36 -5.11
N ASN A 99 3.28 -5.83 -5.75
CA ASN A 99 4.60 -5.19 -5.68
C ASN A 99 4.58 -3.71 -6.11
N GLY A 100 3.89 -3.38 -7.21
CA GLY A 100 3.82 -1.99 -7.69
C GLY A 100 3.14 -1.04 -6.69
N LEU A 101 2.09 -1.50 -6.00
CA LEU A 101 1.42 -0.71 -4.98
C LEU A 101 2.30 -0.56 -3.73
N MET A 102 2.99 -1.64 -3.33
CA MET A 102 3.92 -1.61 -2.21
C MET A 102 5.04 -0.59 -2.45
N ASP A 103 5.64 -0.58 -3.64
CA ASP A 103 6.71 0.37 -3.99
C ASP A 103 6.25 1.82 -3.87
N VAL A 104 5.02 2.13 -4.30
CA VAL A 104 4.44 3.47 -4.23
C VAL A 104 4.17 3.87 -2.78
N CYS A 105 3.63 2.97 -1.97
CA CYS A 105 3.46 3.20 -0.54
C CYS A 105 4.80 3.44 0.17
N CYS A 106 5.81 2.61 -0.10
CA CYS A 106 7.16 2.77 0.45
C CYS A 106 7.81 4.09 0.02
N LYS A 107 7.68 4.50 -1.24
CA LYS A 107 8.17 5.80 -1.72
C LYS A 107 7.51 6.94 -0.97
N LYS A 108 6.19 6.90 -0.80
CA LYS A 108 5.45 7.94 -0.05
C LYS A 108 5.90 8.02 1.40
N TRP A 109 6.11 6.89 2.08
CA TRP A 109 6.68 6.87 3.43
C TRP A 109 8.10 7.44 3.47
N ALA A 110 8.94 7.07 2.50
CA ALA A 110 10.30 7.57 2.39
C ALA A 110 10.32 9.08 2.17
N ASP A 111 9.48 9.62 1.29
CA ASP A 111 9.37 11.06 1.04
C ASP A 111 8.86 11.84 2.26
N MET A 112 8.01 11.22 3.09
CA MET A 112 7.59 11.82 4.36
C MET A 112 8.72 11.89 5.39
N ILE A 113 9.67 10.96 5.36
CA ILE A 113 10.78 10.87 6.32
C ILE A 113 12.00 11.67 5.83
N LYS A 114 12.22 11.72 4.52
CA LYS A 114 13.40 12.32 3.89
C LYS A 114 13.52 13.80 4.25
N GLY A 115 14.69 14.17 4.79
CA GLY A 115 15.01 15.55 5.13
C GLY A 115 14.39 16.07 6.43
N ARG A 116 13.64 15.23 7.18
CA ARG A 116 13.11 15.59 8.49
C ARG A 116 14.05 15.19 9.61
N THR A 117 14.01 15.93 10.72
CA THR A 117 14.74 15.55 11.94
C THR A 117 14.01 14.41 12.67
N PRO A 118 14.71 13.65 13.53
CA PRO A 118 14.07 12.62 14.35
C PRO A 118 12.91 13.14 15.22
N GLU A 119 12.98 14.38 15.69
CA GLU A 119 11.93 15.03 16.49
C GLU A 119 10.68 15.36 15.65
N GLU A 120 10.88 15.85 14.43
CA GLU A 120 9.80 16.09 13.48
C GLU A 120 9.11 14.79 13.05
N ILE A 121 9.88 13.71 12.87
CA ILE A 121 9.34 12.38 12.56
C ILE A 121 8.50 11.87 13.72
N ARG A 122 9.02 11.93 14.96
CA ARG A 122 8.24 11.53 16.15
C ARG A 122 6.91 12.28 16.24
N THR A 123 6.94 13.59 16.03
CA THR A 123 5.73 14.42 16.03
C THR A 123 4.78 14.04 14.88
N LEU A 124 5.30 13.82 13.67
CA LEU A 124 4.50 13.49 12.48
C LEU A 124 3.76 12.16 12.62
N PHE A 125 4.37 11.19 13.29
CA PHE A 125 3.84 9.85 13.50
C PHE A 125 3.21 9.65 14.89
N ASN A 126 3.19 10.70 15.72
CA ASN A 126 2.71 10.66 17.10
C ASN A 126 3.38 9.53 17.90
N LEU A 127 4.72 9.45 17.78
CA LEU A 127 5.56 8.49 18.51
C LEU A 127 6.06 9.12 19.81
N GLU A 128 6.05 8.34 20.88
CA GLU A 128 6.66 8.73 22.16
C GLU A 128 8.19 8.77 22.04
N ASP A 129 8.82 9.70 22.77
CA ASP A 129 10.27 9.73 22.89
C ASP A 129 10.71 8.77 23.99
N ASP A 130 11.04 7.55 23.58
CA ASP A 130 11.43 6.43 24.43
C ASP A 130 12.93 6.41 24.75
N LEU A 131 13.71 7.33 24.18
CA LEU A 131 15.16 7.39 24.35
C LEU A 131 15.57 8.35 25.46
N THR A 132 16.46 7.88 26.33
CA THR A 132 17.13 8.76 27.30
C THR A 132 18.14 9.69 26.62
N GLU A 133 18.47 10.80 27.26
CA GLU A 133 19.46 11.76 26.75
C GLU A 133 20.87 11.14 26.55
N GLU A 134 21.22 10.12 27.33
CA GLU A 134 22.47 9.39 27.15
C GLU A 134 22.45 8.49 25.90
N GLU A 135 21.33 7.82 25.63
CA GLU A 135 21.15 6.97 24.45
C GLU A 135 21.12 7.81 23.18
N LYS A 136 20.42 8.96 23.19
CA LYS A 136 20.44 9.91 22.07
C LYS A 136 21.86 10.37 21.74
N LYS A 137 22.66 10.71 22.75
CA LYS A 137 24.07 11.11 22.56
C LYS A 137 24.94 9.99 21.99
N LYS A 138 24.75 8.74 22.45
CA LYS A 138 25.46 7.58 21.90
C LYS A 138 25.09 7.34 20.43
N ILE A 139 23.80 7.30 20.13
CA ILE A 139 23.30 7.11 18.76
C ILE A 139 23.80 8.22 17.85
N MET A 140 23.79 9.48 18.31
CA MET A 140 24.29 10.62 17.55
C MET A 140 25.79 10.50 17.28
N ALA A 141 26.60 10.18 18.30
CA ALA A 141 28.03 9.93 18.14
C ALA A 141 28.33 8.79 17.15
N GLU A 142 27.51 7.74 17.15
CA GLU A 142 27.63 6.59 16.24
C GLU A 142 27.09 6.84 14.83
N THR A 143 26.27 7.88 14.61
CA THR A 143 25.68 8.18 13.29
C THR A 143 26.34 9.36 12.58
N VAL A 144 27.16 10.16 13.27
CA VAL A 144 27.87 11.32 12.70
C VAL A 144 28.72 10.95 11.46
N TRP A 145 29.36 9.78 11.42
CA TRP A 145 30.17 9.35 10.27
C TRP A 145 29.36 8.98 9.02
N LYS A 146 28.04 8.76 9.12
CA LYS A 146 27.19 8.41 7.97
C LYS A 146 26.70 9.62 7.17
N PHE A 147 26.95 10.83 7.67
CA PHE A 147 26.51 12.09 7.05
C PHE A 147 27.69 12.94 6.53
N GLU A 148 28.91 12.36 6.45
CA GLU A 148 30.07 12.93 5.71
C GLU A 148 30.03 12.55 4.22
#